data_AF-I3QE01-F1
#
_entry.id   AF-I3QE01-F1
#
_cell.length_a   1.000
_cell.length_b   1.000
_cell.length_c   1.000
_cell.angle_alpha   90.00
_cell.angle_beta   90.00
_cell.angle_gamma   90.00
#
_symmetry.space_group_name_H-M   'P 1'
#
loop_
_entity.id
_entity.type
_entity.pdbx_description
1 polymer ?
#
loop_
_entity_poly.entity_id
_entity_poly.type
_entity_poly.pdbx_seq_one_letter_code
_entity_poly.pdbx_strand_id
1 'polypeptide(L)'
;HPLTGGGMTCAFNDVLRLARSLAVIPRLRGNDVNDMAEIEDRIQKAILQYSQKRFLHCGSINILSWALYAVFQSPPLRDACLDYFMLGGDCVDGPISLLSGMELSSLTLLFHYYRVMIFYLLNTVTCTGAYSCRDEKKPSFSQKCFNAAIFLVNPFRLAWALRILLSATLVFAPLVYYEFVSLWILMDPTGVFPNMARKMKILLYRVLF
;
A
#
# COMPACT_ATOMS: atom_id res chain seq x y z
N HIS A 1 8.08 -3.16 -3.53
CA HIS A 1 8.97 -2.51 -4.51
C HIS A 1 10.07 -1.71 -3.78
N PRO A 2 11.32 -1.61 -4.26
CA PRO A 2 12.41 -0.98 -3.48
C PRO A 2 12.38 0.57 -3.43
N LEU A 3 11.50 1.22 -4.21
CA LEU A 3 11.44 2.68 -4.35
C LEU A 3 11.40 3.46 -3.03
N THR A 4 10.67 2.96 -2.02
CA THR A 4 10.53 3.63 -0.73
C THR A 4 11.61 3.25 0.27
N GLY A 5 12.49 2.29 -0.05
CA GLY A 5 13.53 1.81 0.87
C GLY A 5 13.01 1.08 2.13
N GLY A 6 11.70 0.86 2.27
CA GLY A 6 11.10 0.34 3.51
C GLY A 6 11.34 -1.15 3.81
N GLY A 7 12.05 -1.88 2.94
CA GLY A 7 12.28 -3.33 3.10
C GLY A 7 13.01 -3.70 4.39
N MET A 8 14.07 -2.95 4.75
CA MET A 8 14.80 -3.17 5.99
C MET A 8 13.96 -2.82 7.22
N THR A 9 13.17 -1.75 7.15
CA THR A 9 12.22 -1.37 8.20
C THR A 9 11.22 -2.49 8.49
N CYS A 10 10.66 -3.09 7.44
CA CYS A 10 9.79 -4.26 7.57
C CYS A 10 10.54 -5.42 8.23
N ALA A 11 11.73 -5.78 7.72
CA ALA A 11 12.51 -6.91 8.22
C ALA A 11 12.88 -6.77 9.71
N PHE A 12 13.32 -5.59 10.15
CA PHE A 12 13.65 -5.38 11.56
C PHE A 12 12.41 -5.41 12.47
N ASN A 13 11.28 -4.84 12.03
CA ASN A 13 10.03 -4.96 12.76
C ASN A 13 9.58 -6.43 12.87
N ASP A 14 9.72 -7.20 11.80
CA ASP A 14 9.38 -8.61 11.78
C ASP A 14 10.23 -9.43 12.76
N VAL A 15 11.55 -9.24 12.71
CA VAL A 15 12.50 -9.90 13.62
C VAL A 15 12.16 -9.55 15.07
N LEU A 16 11.91 -8.27 15.37
CA LEU A 16 11.59 -7.83 16.72
C LEU A 16 10.29 -8.47 17.24
N ARG A 17 9.24 -8.52 16.42
CA ARG A 17 7.94 -9.08 16.80
C ARG A 17 8.02 -10.59 16.99
N LEU A 18 8.63 -11.30 16.03
CA LEU A 18 8.77 -12.74 16.10
C LEU A 18 9.68 -13.15 17.27
N ALA A 19 10.81 -12.47 17.47
CA ALA A 19 11.71 -12.74 18.59
C ALA A 19 11.01 -12.56 19.95
N ARG A 20 10.20 -11.49 20.11
CA ARG A 20 9.40 -11.29 21.34
C ARG A 20 8.38 -12.40 21.56
N SER A 21 7.71 -12.87 20.50
CA SER A 21 6.76 -13.98 20.61
C SER A 21 7.44 -15.30 20.98
N LEU A 22 8.63 -15.56 20.43
CA LEU A 22 9.40 -16.77 20.72
C LEU A 22 10.09 -16.74 22.09
N ALA A 23 10.48 -15.56 22.59
CA ALA A 23 11.15 -15.40 23.88
C ALA A 23 10.29 -15.83 25.09
N VAL A 24 8.97 -15.94 24.92
CA VAL A 24 8.06 -16.47 25.95
C VAL A 24 8.25 -17.99 26.14
N ILE A 25 8.83 -18.68 25.16
CA ILE A 25 9.08 -20.12 25.20
C ILE A 25 10.41 -20.35 25.92
N PRO A 26 10.43 -20.99 27.10
CA PRO A 26 11.62 -21.08 27.94
C PRO A 26 12.73 -21.95 27.33
N ARG A 27 12.35 -22.95 26.50
CA ARG A 27 13.25 -23.87 25.82
C ARG A 27 12.70 -24.20 24.44
N LEU A 28 13.60 -24.28 23.46
CA LEU A 28 13.25 -24.65 22.08
C LEU A 28 13.54 -26.13 21.77
N ARG A 29 13.93 -26.91 22.79
CA ARG A 29 14.19 -28.35 22.69
C ARG A 29 13.61 -29.05 23.91
N GLY A 30 12.84 -30.10 23.67
CA GLY A 30 12.33 -30.98 24.69
C GLY A 30 13.25 -32.17 24.95
N ASN A 31 13.07 -32.82 26.10
CA ASN A 31 13.82 -34.03 26.45
C ASN A 31 13.09 -35.32 26.02
N ASP A 32 11.80 -35.24 25.75
CA ASP A 32 10.97 -36.33 25.26
C ASP A 32 10.01 -35.86 24.15
N VAL A 33 9.25 -36.80 23.58
CA VAL A 33 8.35 -36.56 22.45
C VAL A 33 7.16 -35.67 22.83
N ASN A 34 6.63 -35.81 24.05
CA ASN A 34 5.45 -35.06 24.48
C ASN A 34 5.82 -33.59 24.77
N ASP A 35 6.94 -33.37 25.46
CA ASP A 35 7.54 -32.07 25.72
C ASP A 35 7.91 -31.36 24.40
N MET A 36 8.49 -32.10 23.44
CA MET A 36 8.79 -31.54 22.13
C MET A 36 7.53 -31.14 21.35
N ALA A 37 6.46 -31.95 21.39
CA ALA A 37 5.19 -31.62 20.75
C ALA A 37 4.56 -30.35 21.35
N GLU A 38 4.61 -30.18 22.67
CA GLU A 38 4.11 -28.96 23.33
C GLU A 38 4.93 -27.71 22.91
N ILE A 39 6.26 -27.84 22.83
CA ILE A 39 7.13 -26.76 22.35
C ILE A 39 6.82 -26.41 20.89
N GLU A 40 6.63 -27.40 20.03
CA GLU A 40 6.26 -27.20 18.63
C GLU A 40 4.94 -26.44 18.49
N ASP A 41 3.90 -26.84 19.24
CA ASP A 41 2.60 -26.14 19.26
C ASP A 41 2.74 -24.68 19.70
N ARG A 42 3.59 -24.40 20.69
CA ARG A 42 3.88 -23.03 21.15
C ARG A 42 4.60 -22.21 20.09
N ILE A 43 5.59 -22.78 19.40
CA ILE A 43 6.32 -22.12 18.30
C ILE A 43 5.35 -21.83 17.15
N GLN A 44 4.54 -22.81 16.77
CA GLN A 44 3.56 -22.69 15.71
C GLN A 44 2.57 -21.58 16.02
N LYS A 45 2.03 -21.54 17.25
CA LYS A 45 1.16 -20.45 17.71
C LYS A 45 1.84 -19.08 17.64
N ALA A 46 3.12 -18.98 18.01
CA ALA A 46 3.88 -17.73 17.92
C ALA A 46 4.03 -17.25 16.46
N ILE A 47 4.36 -18.16 15.54
CA ILE A 47 4.49 -17.87 14.10
C ILE A 47 3.14 -17.44 13.52
N LEU A 48 2.06 -18.14 13.85
CA LEU A 48 0.70 -17.82 13.38
C LEU A 48 0.27 -16.42 13.82
N GLN A 49 0.41 -16.12 15.12
CA GLN A 49 0.06 -14.81 15.66
C GLN A 49 0.87 -13.68 15.03
N TYR A 50 2.17 -13.90 14.80
CA TYR A 50 3.03 -12.98 14.09
C TYR A 50 2.55 -12.76 12.65
N SER A 51 2.30 -13.84 11.90
CA SER A 51 1.88 -13.78 10.50
C SER A 51 0.55 -13.05 10.35
N GLN A 52 -0.43 -13.32 11.23
CA GLN A 52 -1.74 -12.67 11.25
C GLN A 52 -1.66 -11.16 11.55
N LYS A 53 -0.66 -10.72 12.31
CA LYS A 53 -0.51 -9.31 12.73
C LYS A 53 0.49 -8.53 11.87
N ARG A 54 1.20 -9.18 10.95
CA ARG A 54 2.26 -8.58 10.13
C ARG A 54 1.80 -7.33 9.37
N PHE A 55 0.58 -7.36 8.84
CA PHE A 55 0.03 -6.26 8.07
C PHE A 55 -0.08 -4.95 8.87
N LEU A 56 -0.22 -5.04 10.21
CA LEU A 56 -0.37 -3.87 11.09
C LEU A 56 0.90 -3.00 11.11
N HIS A 57 2.07 -3.59 10.85
CA HIS A 57 3.34 -2.86 10.92
C HIS A 57 4.11 -2.81 9.58
N CYS A 58 3.78 -3.68 8.62
CA CYS A 58 4.42 -3.70 7.30
C CYS A 58 3.48 -3.33 6.15
N GLY A 59 2.16 -3.39 6.36
CA GLY A 59 1.20 -3.34 5.26
C GLY A 59 1.18 -2.00 4.53
N SER A 60 1.17 -0.90 5.30
CA SER A 60 1.21 0.45 4.73
C SER A 60 2.50 0.70 3.94
N ILE A 61 3.66 0.24 4.43
CA ILE A 61 4.94 0.33 3.73
C ILE A 61 4.90 -0.45 2.41
N ASN A 62 4.35 -1.67 2.43
CA ASN A 62 4.26 -2.52 1.25
C ASN A 62 3.37 -1.88 0.17
N ILE A 63 2.14 -1.49 0.53
CA ILE A 63 1.20 -0.85 -0.39
C ILE A 63 1.79 0.45 -0.93
N LEU A 64 2.33 1.31 -0.07
CA LEU A 64 2.92 2.58 -0.48
C LEU A 64 4.03 2.36 -1.51
N SER A 65 4.87 1.33 -1.34
CA SER A 65 5.97 1.06 -2.27
C SER A 65 5.52 0.81 -3.71
N TRP A 66 4.41 0.08 -3.88
CA TRP A 66 3.85 -0.24 -5.19
C TRP A 66 2.96 0.88 -5.72
N ALA A 67 2.15 1.49 -4.86
CA ALA A 67 1.27 2.60 -5.20
C ALA A 67 2.08 3.81 -5.69
N LEU A 68 3.13 4.18 -4.95
CA LEU A 68 4.02 5.28 -5.31
C LEU A 68 4.77 4.98 -6.60
N TYR A 69 5.21 3.74 -6.80
CA TYR A 69 5.83 3.34 -8.06
C TYR A 69 4.88 3.55 -9.26
N ALA A 70 3.63 3.09 -9.15
CA ALA A 70 2.64 3.27 -10.21
C ALA A 70 2.29 4.75 -10.45
N VAL A 71 2.17 5.55 -9.38
CA VAL A 71 1.95 7.00 -9.46
C VAL A 71 3.09 7.69 -10.20
N PHE A 72 4.34 7.36 -9.85
CA PHE A 72 5.52 8.03 -10.41
C PHE A 72 5.83 7.61 -11.86
N GLN A 73 5.33 6.45 -12.30
CA GLN A 73 5.35 6.04 -13.71
C GLN A 73 4.42 6.87 -14.60
N SER A 74 3.37 7.47 -14.03
CA SER A 74 2.43 8.33 -14.76
C SER A 74 2.82 9.79 -14.54
N PRO A 75 3.38 10.50 -15.55
CA PRO A 75 3.74 11.91 -15.42
C PRO A 75 2.64 12.80 -14.81
N PRO A 76 1.37 12.73 -15.23
CA PRO A 76 0.33 13.59 -14.65
C PRO A 76 0.03 13.30 -13.18
N LEU A 77 0.10 12.03 -12.74
CA LEU A 77 -0.11 11.69 -11.32
C LEU A 77 1.10 12.07 -10.47
N ARG A 78 2.31 11.89 -11.01
CA ARG A 78 3.56 12.32 -10.37
C ARG A 78 3.56 13.83 -10.15
N ASP A 79 3.23 14.60 -11.17
CA ASP A 79 3.26 16.05 -11.12
C ASP A 79 2.20 16.57 -10.13
N ALA A 80 1.01 15.95 -10.10
CA ALA A 80 -0.01 16.23 -9.09
C ALA A 80 0.42 15.84 -7.66
N CYS A 81 1.18 14.75 -7.50
CA CYS A 81 1.73 14.35 -6.20
C CYS A 81 2.76 15.37 -5.69
N LEU A 82 3.61 15.91 -6.57
CA LEU A 82 4.53 16.97 -6.22
C LEU A 82 3.79 18.28 -5.88
N ASP A 83 2.77 18.65 -6.66
CA ASP A 83 1.92 19.80 -6.36
C ASP A 83 1.20 19.67 -5.01
N TYR A 84 0.79 18.45 -4.65
CA TYR A 84 0.22 18.16 -3.34
C TYR A 84 1.23 18.39 -2.21
N PHE A 85 2.49 17.96 -2.36
CA PHE A 85 3.54 18.22 -1.38
C PHE A 85 3.88 19.71 -1.25
N MET A 86 3.74 20.50 -2.31
CA MET A 86 3.98 21.95 -2.26
C MET A 86 3.02 22.71 -1.33
N LEU A 87 1.92 22.10 -0.90
CA LEU A 87 1.00 22.71 0.08
C LEU A 87 1.58 22.75 1.50
N GLY A 88 2.60 21.94 1.79
CA GLY A 88 3.19 21.85 3.12
C GLY A 88 2.24 21.28 4.19
N GLY A 89 2.70 21.35 5.44
CA GLY A 89 1.99 20.82 6.61
C GLY A 89 1.64 19.34 6.46
N ASP A 90 0.40 18.98 6.78
CA ASP A 90 -0.11 17.61 6.70
C ASP A 90 0.05 16.96 5.31
N CYS A 91 0.08 17.75 4.23
CA CYS A 91 0.30 17.22 2.88
C CYS A 91 1.71 16.69 2.66
N VAL A 92 2.66 17.04 3.53
CA VAL A 92 4.04 16.54 3.55
C VAL A 92 4.25 15.62 4.75
N ASP A 93 3.86 16.07 5.94
CA ASP A 93 4.12 15.34 7.19
C ASP A 93 3.46 13.95 7.21
N GLY A 94 2.22 13.84 6.71
CA GLY A 94 1.50 12.58 6.61
C GLY A 94 2.19 11.58 5.66
N PRO A 95 2.40 11.92 4.38
CA PRO A 95 3.11 11.03 3.45
C PRO A 95 4.53 10.68 3.88
N ILE A 96 5.28 11.63 4.46
CA ILE A 96 6.65 11.38 4.94
C ILE A 96 6.67 10.49 6.19
N SER A 97 5.69 10.63 7.10
CA SER A 97 5.56 9.72 8.26
C SER A 97 5.23 8.29 7.85
N LEU A 98 4.40 8.11 6.80
CA LEU A 98 4.15 6.81 6.18
C LEU A 98 5.41 6.24 5.49
N LEU A 99 6.15 7.08 4.75
CA LEU A 99 7.36 6.66 4.02
C LEU A 99 8.49 6.24 4.96
N SER A 100 8.65 6.96 6.07
CA SER A 100 9.63 6.65 7.12
C SER A 100 9.24 5.46 7.99
N GLY A 101 7.98 4.98 7.89
CA GLY A 101 7.46 3.89 8.72
C GLY A 101 7.20 4.28 10.17
N MET A 102 7.11 5.58 10.47
CA MET A 102 6.72 6.08 11.80
C MET A 102 5.20 6.03 12.00
N GLU A 103 4.44 6.30 10.94
CA GLU A 103 2.99 6.13 10.89
C GLU A 103 2.66 4.94 10.00
N LEU A 104 1.78 4.06 10.48
CA LEU A 104 1.45 2.80 9.80
C LEU A 104 -0.06 2.63 9.61
N SER A 105 -0.85 3.64 9.98
CA SER A 105 -2.30 3.67 9.80
C SER A 105 -2.72 3.53 8.34
N SER A 106 -3.51 2.50 8.06
CA SER A 106 -4.15 2.27 6.77
C SER A 106 -5.06 3.43 6.37
N LEU A 107 -5.72 4.08 7.33
CA LEU A 107 -6.61 5.21 7.07
C LEU A 107 -5.83 6.43 6.59
N THR A 108 -4.69 6.72 7.22
CA THR A 108 -3.80 7.82 6.81
C THR A 108 -3.26 7.58 5.40
N LEU A 109 -2.85 6.34 5.10
CA LEU A 109 -2.44 5.93 3.75
C LEU A 109 -3.54 6.18 2.71
N LEU A 110 -4.75 5.67 2.96
CA LEU A 110 -5.91 5.84 2.07
C LEU A 110 -6.23 7.33 1.88
N PHE A 111 -6.24 8.09 2.96
CA PHE A 111 -6.53 9.51 2.97
C PHE A 111 -5.57 10.29 2.06
N HIS A 112 -4.26 10.17 2.25
CA HIS A 112 -3.29 10.89 1.41
C HIS A 112 -3.28 10.38 -0.03
N TYR A 113 -3.43 9.07 -0.25
CA TYR A 113 -3.48 8.51 -1.60
C TYR A 113 -4.63 9.12 -2.41
N TYR A 114 -5.85 9.13 -1.87
CA TYR A 114 -7.00 9.70 -2.58
C TYR A 114 -6.95 11.23 -2.65
N ARG A 115 -6.33 11.92 -1.68
CA ARG A 115 -6.09 13.37 -1.81
C ARG A 115 -5.22 13.67 -3.01
N VAL A 116 -4.15 12.92 -3.26
CA VAL A 116 -3.34 13.08 -4.47
C VAL A 116 -4.17 12.86 -5.74
N MET A 117 -5.05 11.85 -5.76
CA MET A 117 -5.96 11.61 -6.90
C MET A 117 -6.94 12.77 -7.15
N ILE A 118 -7.49 13.35 -6.08
CA ILE A 118 -8.36 14.53 -6.16
C ILE A 118 -7.56 15.74 -6.65
N PHE A 119 -6.34 15.93 -6.15
CA PHE A 119 -5.45 17.01 -6.60
C PHE A 119 -5.10 16.89 -8.08
N TYR A 120 -4.83 15.67 -8.55
CA TYR A 120 -4.66 15.41 -9.98
C TYR A 120 -5.87 15.87 -10.79
N LEU A 121 -7.08 15.48 -10.37
CA LEU A 121 -8.30 15.89 -11.07
C LEU A 121 -8.49 17.41 -11.04
N LEU A 122 -8.32 18.05 -9.88
CA LEU A 122 -8.46 19.50 -9.72
C LEU A 122 -7.46 20.27 -10.60
N ASN A 123 -6.19 19.88 -10.57
CA ASN A 123 -5.13 20.50 -11.37
C ASN A 123 -5.38 20.34 -12.87
N THR A 124 -5.85 19.15 -13.29
CA THR A 124 -6.17 18.88 -14.69
C THR A 124 -7.40 19.67 -15.17
N VAL A 125 -8.44 19.78 -14.33
CA VAL A 125 -9.69 20.50 -14.66
C VAL A 125 -9.48 22.00 -14.72
N THR A 126 -8.74 22.55 -13.76
CA THR A 126 -8.57 24.01 -13.63
C THR A 126 -7.33 24.55 -14.33
N CYS A 127 -6.50 23.66 -14.90
CA CYS A 127 -5.16 23.95 -15.41
C CYS A 127 -4.33 24.70 -14.36
N THR A 128 -4.15 24.08 -13.20
CA THR A 128 -3.35 24.62 -12.08
C THR A 128 -2.28 23.64 -11.61
N GLY A 129 -1.38 24.11 -10.75
CA GLY A 129 -0.30 23.32 -10.16
C GLY A 129 1.04 23.75 -10.75
N ALA A 130 2.08 23.86 -9.92
CA ALA A 130 3.42 24.29 -10.35
C ALA A 130 4.09 23.26 -11.27
N TYR A 131 3.83 21.98 -11.02
CA TYR A 131 4.32 20.87 -11.83
C TYR A 131 3.30 20.45 -12.89
N SER A 132 2.01 20.36 -12.52
CA SER A 132 0.93 19.95 -13.44
C SER A 132 0.69 20.96 -14.56
N CYS A 133 0.92 22.24 -14.30
CA CYS A 133 0.84 23.33 -15.28
C CYS A 133 2.13 24.16 -15.20
N ARG A 134 3.01 24.02 -16.19
CA ARG A 134 4.30 24.74 -16.26
C ARG A 134 4.17 26.25 -16.51
N ASP A 135 3.00 26.82 -16.25
CA ASP A 135 2.70 28.22 -16.50
C ASP A 135 3.07 29.04 -15.25
N GLU A 136 3.86 30.09 -15.42
CA GLU A 136 4.40 30.87 -14.29
C GLU A 136 3.32 31.68 -13.57
N LYS A 137 2.21 31.99 -14.25
CA LYS A 137 1.11 32.79 -13.70
C LYS A 137 -0.02 31.92 -13.20
N LYS A 138 -0.33 32.01 -11.90
CA LYS A 138 -1.51 31.36 -11.34
C LYS A 138 -2.78 31.93 -11.98
N PRO A 139 -3.68 31.10 -12.52
CA PRO A 139 -4.88 31.59 -13.20
C PRO A 139 -5.82 32.27 -12.20
N SER A 140 -6.44 33.36 -12.66
CA SER A 140 -7.53 34.04 -11.95
C SER A 140 -8.71 33.08 -11.70
N PHE A 141 -9.53 33.33 -10.68
CA PHE A 141 -10.70 32.52 -10.37
C PHE A 141 -11.64 32.35 -11.57
N SER A 142 -11.90 33.44 -12.31
CA SER A 142 -12.73 33.39 -13.53
C SER A 142 -12.15 32.46 -14.59
N GLN A 143 -10.82 32.47 -14.73
CA GLN A 143 -10.12 31.61 -15.68
C GLN A 143 -10.14 30.14 -15.26
N LYS A 144 -10.09 29.84 -13.96
CA LYS A 144 -10.29 28.47 -13.45
C LYS A 144 -11.69 27.95 -13.77
N CYS A 145 -12.73 28.77 -13.55
CA CYS A 145 -14.10 28.41 -13.89
C CYS A 145 -14.27 28.17 -15.39
N PHE A 146 -13.66 29.02 -16.22
CA PHE A 146 -13.68 28.87 -17.67
C PHE A 146 -12.97 27.58 -18.13
N ASN A 147 -11.78 27.31 -17.59
CA ASN A 147 -11.03 26.07 -17.86
C ASN A 147 -11.84 24.84 -17.47
N ALA A 148 -12.48 24.86 -16.30
CA ALA A 148 -13.32 23.77 -15.82
C ALA A 148 -14.53 23.53 -16.73
N ALA A 149 -15.20 24.60 -17.18
CA ALA A 149 -16.32 24.49 -18.11
C ALA A 149 -15.89 23.87 -19.45
N ILE A 150 -14.77 24.31 -20.03
CA ILE A 150 -14.21 23.73 -21.26
C ILE A 150 -13.84 22.26 -21.05
N PHE A 151 -13.24 21.93 -19.90
CA PHE A 151 -12.84 20.57 -19.58
C PHE A 151 -14.04 19.62 -19.57
N LEU A 152 -15.15 20.01 -18.94
CA LEU A 152 -16.37 19.21 -18.85
C LEU A 152 -17.08 19.04 -20.20
N VAL A 153 -17.00 20.05 -21.08
CA VAL A 153 -17.59 19.98 -22.43
C VAL A 153 -16.77 19.09 -23.36
N ASN A 154 -15.47 18.89 -23.10
CA ASN A 154 -14.61 18.07 -23.96
C ASN A 154 -14.58 16.60 -23.49
N PRO A 155 -15.31 15.67 -24.13
CA PRO A 155 -15.43 14.29 -23.67
C PRO A 155 -14.09 13.54 -23.70
N PHE A 156 -13.18 13.90 -24.62
CA PHE A 156 -11.88 13.24 -24.73
C PHE A 156 -10.98 13.55 -23.53
N ARG A 157 -10.96 14.80 -23.07
CA ARG A 157 -10.16 15.21 -21.89
C ARG A 157 -10.68 14.55 -20.62
N LEU A 158 -12.00 14.55 -20.44
CA LEU A 158 -12.66 13.88 -19.33
C LEU A 158 -12.38 12.37 -19.34
N ALA A 159 -12.56 11.70 -20.48
CA ALA A 159 -12.30 10.26 -20.60
C ALA A 159 -10.83 9.91 -20.30
N TRP A 160 -9.89 10.73 -20.75
CA TRP A 160 -8.47 10.52 -20.48
C TRP A 160 -8.13 10.67 -18.99
N ALA A 161 -8.68 11.70 -18.34
CA ALA A 161 -8.50 11.91 -16.91
C ALA A 161 -9.09 10.76 -16.07
N LEU A 162 -10.31 10.34 -16.41
CA LEU A 162 -10.97 9.19 -15.77
C LEU A 162 -10.20 7.88 -16.00
N ARG A 163 -9.66 7.65 -17.19
CA ARG A 163 -8.83 6.46 -17.48
C ARG A 163 -7.62 6.38 -16.57
N ILE A 164 -6.94 7.50 -16.31
CA ILE A 164 -5.78 7.55 -15.42
C ILE A 164 -6.19 7.28 -13.96
N LEU A 165 -7.26 7.91 -13.49
CA LEU A 165 -7.80 7.65 -12.14
C LEU A 165 -8.21 6.19 -11.97
N LEU A 166 -8.89 5.62 -12.95
CA LEU A 166 -9.30 4.22 -12.95
C LEU A 166 -8.07 3.31 -12.92
N SER A 167 -7.07 3.58 -13.77
CA SER A 167 -5.82 2.81 -13.79
C SER A 167 -5.10 2.84 -12.44
N ALA A 168 -4.96 4.02 -11.81
CA ALA A 168 -4.34 4.16 -10.51
C ALA A 168 -5.13 3.42 -9.41
N THR A 169 -6.45 3.50 -9.46
CA THR A 169 -7.34 2.81 -8.51
C THR A 169 -7.27 1.29 -8.68
N LEU A 170 -7.21 0.80 -9.92
CA LEU A 170 -7.09 -0.62 -10.23
C LEU A 170 -5.75 -1.22 -9.81
N VAL A 171 -4.69 -0.42 -9.69
CA VAL A 171 -3.43 -0.87 -9.10
C VAL A 171 -3.52 -0.87 -7.57
N PHE A 172 -4.10 0.19 -6.99
CA PHE A 172 -4.10 0.38 -5.54
C PHE A 172 -5.12 -0.48 -4.78
N ALA A 173 -6.34 -0.61 -5.30
CA ALA A 173 -7.41 -1.34 -4.61
C ALA A 173 -7.08 -2.82 -4.36
N PRO A 174 -6.49 -3.57 -5.32
CA PRO A 174 -6.05 -4.94 -5.04
C PRO A 174 -4.97 -5.00 -3.96
N LEU A 175 -4.01 -4.07 -3.95
CA LEU A 175 -2.95 -4.04 -2.93
C LEU A 175 -3.54 -3.85 -1.52
N VAL A 176 -4.46 -2.91 -1.38
CA VAL A 176 -5.20 -2.67 -0.13
C VAL A 176 -6.00 -3.90 0.27
N TYR A 177 -6.70 -4.53 -0.68
CA TYR A 177 -7.46 -5.74 -0.41
C TYR A 177 -6.57 -6.88 0.08
N TYR A 178 -5.47 -7.16 -0.62
CA TYR A 178 -4.56 -8.26 -0.28
C TYR A 178 -3.88 -8.08 1.07
N GLU A 179 -3.56 -6.84 1.44
CA GLU A 179 -2.79 -6.56 2.66
C GLU A 179 -3.68 -6.32 3.89
N PHE A 180 -4.87 -5.75 3.76
CA PHE A 180 -5.71 -5.35 4.91
C PHE A 180 -7.02 -6.13 5.05
N VAL A 181 -7.59 -6.65 3.95
CA VAL A 181 -8.94 -7.25 3.95
C VAL A 181 -8.90 -8.77 3.75
N SER A 182 -7.88 -9.25 3.05
CA SER A 182 -7.78 -10.63 2.61
C SER A 182 -7.96 -11.61 3.76
N LEU A 183 -9.01 -12.44 3.66
CA LEU A 183 -9.30 -13.50 4.64
C LEU A 183 -8.14 -14.50 4.80
N TRP A 184 -7.25 -14.56 3.81
CA TRP A 184 -6.01 -15.35 3.86
C TRP A 184 -5.09 -14.95 5.01
N ILE A 185 -5.17 -13.70 5.48
CA ILE A 185 -4.39 -13.22 6.64
C ILE A 185 -4.81 -13.95 7.92
N LEU A 186 -6.09 -14.29 8.05
CA LEU A 186 -6.65 -14.94 9.24
C LEU A 186 -6.53 -16.47 9.21
N MET A 187 -6.24 -17.05 8.04
CA MET A 187 -6.26 -18.49 7.86
C MET A 187 -4.94 -19.12 8.34
N ASP A 188 -5.03 -20.20 9.12
CA ASP A 188 -3.86 -20.96 9.55
C ASP A 188 -3.24 -21.69 8.33
N PRO A 189 -2.03 -21.35 7.87
CA PRO A 189 -1.38 -21.99 6.73
C PRO A 189 -1.13 -23.49 6.89
N THR A 190 -1.14 -24.02 8.12
CA THR A 190 -1.00 -25.46 8.38
C THR A 190 -2.33 -26.21 8.40
N GLY A 191 -3.45 -25.47 8.34
CA GLY A 191 -4.78 -26.05 8.21
C GLY A 191 -4.97 -26.85 6.91
N VAL A 192 -5.91 -27.79 6.94
CA VAL A 192 -6.19 -28.70 5.80
C VAL A 192 -6.50 -27.93 4.51
N PHE A 193 -7.33 -26.89 4.60
CA PHE A 193 -7.76 -26.08 3.46
C PHE A 193 -6.61 -25.36 2.74
N PRO A 194 -5.80 -24.50 3.41
CA PRO A 194 -4.67 -23.84 2.75
C PRO A 194 -3.64 -24.84 2.20
N ASN A 195 -3.41 -25.96 2.89
CA ASN A 195 -2.46 -26.97 2.43
C ASN A 195 -2.95 -27.66 1.14
N MET A 196 -4.25 -27.96 1.05
CA MET A 196 -4.89 -28.45 -0.17
C MET A 196 -4.87 -27.41 -1.30
N ALA A 197 -5.20 -26.14 -1.01
CA ALA A 197 -5.14 -25.06 -1.98
C ALA A 197 -3.72 -24.85 -2.53
N ARG A 198 -2.69 -24.92 -1.66
CA ARG A 198 -1.28 -24.87 -2.06
C ARG A 198 -0.92 -26.01 -2.98
N LYS A 199 -1.29 -27.25 -2.65
CA LYS A 199 -1.07 -28.43 -3.52
C LYS A 199 -1.75 -28.28 -4.87
N MET A 200 -3.02 -27.86 -4.89
CA MET A 200 -3.77 -27.61 -6.13
C MET A 200 -3.11 -26.54 -6.99
N LYS A 201 -2.67 -25.42 -6.39
CA LYS A 201 -1.96 -24.36 -7.11
C LYS A 201 -0.66 -24.88 -7.74
N ILE A 202 0.15 -25.63 -6.98
CA ILE A 202 1.40 -26.21 -7.49
C ILE A 202 1.11 -27.19 -8.65
N LEU A 203 0.07 -28.02 -8.51
CA LEU A 203 -0.34 -28.95 -9.55
C LEU A 203 -0.76 -28.21 -10.83
N LEU A 204 -1.59 -27.18 -10.70
CA LEU A 204 -2.06 -26.36 -11.81
C LEU A 204 -0.89 -25.69 -12.54
N TYR A 205 0.08 -25.15 -11.79
CA TYR A 205 1.28 -24.54 -12.35
C TYR A 205 2.12 -25.55 -13.14
N ARG A 206 2.31 -26.77 -12.62
CA ARG A 206 3.06 -27.83 -13.33
C ARG A 206 2.36 -28.37 -14.58
N VAL A 207 1.04 -28.19 -14.69
CA VAL A 207 0.25 -28.63 -15.84
C VAL A 207 0.20 -27.54 -16.91
N LEU A 208 0.17 -26.27 -16.51
CA LEU A 208 0.07 -25.12 -17.41
C LEU A 208 1.42 -24.58 -17.89
N PHE A 209 2.51 -24.84 -17.14
CA PHE A 209 3.88 -24.41 -17.43
C PHE A 209 4.84 -25.59 -17.25
#